data_AF-A0A8D8CW88-F1
#
_entry.id   AF-A0A8D8CW88-F1
#
_cell.length_a   1.000
_cell.length_b   1.000
_cell.length_c   1.000
_cell.angle_alpha   90.00
_cell.angle_beta   90.00
_cell.angle_gamma   90.00
#
_symmetry.space_group_name_H-M   'P 1'
#
loop_
_entity.id
_entity.type
_entity.pdbx_description
1 polymer ?
#
loop_
_entity_poly.entity_id
_entity_poly.type
_entity_poly.pdbx_seq_one_letter_code
_entity_poly.pdbx_strand_id
1 'polypeptide(L)'
;MFPVVKVTASGLDPTAMYNVMLEFCQVDSHRWKYVNGEWVAGGKAEAPPPNPIYYHPESPNFGQHWMKEPISFAKVKLTNKTNGNGQIMLNSLHKYEPRVHLVHLVSDQRDQQKVYSFPFPETQFIAVTAYQNEEVTSLKIKYNPFAKAFLDAKERPDSVYARENSTYGWLNFHPSYATAQSPLPTAERFQHTTLRTNRVTPYSTQR
;
A
#
# COMPACT_ATOMS: atom_id res chain seq x y z
N MET A 1 -1.67 9.15 1.70
CA MET A 1 -1.33 8.28 2.87
C MET A 1 -1.51 9.08 4.16
N PHE A 2 -1.74 8.45 5.31
CA PHE A 2 -1.71 9.12 6.63
C PHE A 2 -0.97 8.25 7.66
N PRO A 3 -0.09 8.80 8.52
CA PRO A 3 0.46 10.15 8.46
C PRO A 3 1.14 10.44 7.12
N VAL A 4 1.25 11.71 6.74
CA VAL A 4 1.94 12.11 5.51
C VAL A 4 3.45 12.01 5.72
N VAL A 5 4.17 11.36 4.80
CA VAL A 5 5.64 11.42 4.77
C VAL A 5 6.06 12.84 4.40
N LYS A 6 6.77 13.50 5.31
CA LYS A 6 7.37 14.81 5.11
C LYS A 6 8.83 14.78 5.55
N VAL A 7 9.71 15.35 4.76
CA VAL A 7 11.16 15.37 5.04
C VAL A 7 11.70 16.79 4.84
N THR A 8 12.78 17.13 5.54
CA THR A 8 13.49 18.40 5.35
C THR A 8 14.83 18.09 4.68
N ALA A 9 15.15 18.82 3.62
CA ALA A 9 16.45 18.72 2.95
C ALA A 9 17.37 19.85 3.40
N SER A 10 18.67 19.57 3.46
CA SER A 10 19.72 20.54 3.78
C SER A 10 21.04 20.13 3.13
N GLY A 11 21.92 21.10 2.85
CA GLY A 11 23.25 20.83 2.31
C GLY A 11 23.29 20.51 0.81
N LEU A 12 22.22 20.81 0.07
CA LEU A 12 22.20 20.72 -1.39
C LEU A 12 22.92 21.92 -2.01
N ASP A 13 23.46 21.76 -3.22
CA ASP A 13 23.90 22.91 -4.01
C ASP A 13 22.66 23.73 -4.39
N PRO A 14 22.56 25.01 -3.99
CA PRO A 14 21.39 25.84 -4.26
C PRO A 14 21.05 25.97 -5.75
N THR A 15 22.06 25.87 -6.62
CA THR A 15 21.96 26.13 -8.07
C THR A 15 21.85 24.87 -8.93
N ALA A 16 22.12 23.69 -8.34
CA ALA A 16 21.98 22.42 -9.04
C ALA A 16 20.53 21.93 -9.04
N MET A 17 20.15 21.13 -10.05
CA MET A 17 18.82 20.54 -10.16
C MET A 17 18.78 19.13 -9.55
N TYR A 18 17.65 18.81 -8.92
CA TYR A 18 17.41 17.53 -8.28
C TYR A 18 16.01 17.01 -8.58
N ASN A 19 15.89 15.69 -8.77
CA ASN A 19 14.62 14.98 -8.65
C ASN A 19 14.47 14.44 -7.23
N VAL A 20 13.27 14.54 -6.68
CA VAL A 20 12.89 13.92 -5.40
C VAL A 20 11.81 12.88 -5.64
N MET A 21 12.01 11.68 -5.10
CA MET A 21 11.12 10.54 -5.28
C MET A 21 10.86 9.83 -3.95
N LEU A 22 9.74 9.12 -3.87
CA LEU A 22 9.37 8.25 -2.75
C LEU A 22 9.17 6.83 -3.26
N GLU A 23 10.01 5.91 -2.81
CA GLU A 23 9.87 4.47 -3.05
C GLU A 23 9.17 3.79 -1.87
N PHE A 24 8.37 2.75 -2.14
CA PHE A 24 7.84 1.84 -1.13
C PHE A 24 8.51 0.47 -1.25
N CYS A 25 9.61 0.27 -0.53
CA CYS A 25 10.37 -0.98 -0.57
C CYS A 25 9.63 -2.06 0.23
N GLN A 26 9.42 -3.25 -0.35
CA GLN A 26 8.97 -4.41 0.44
C GLN A 26 10.15 -4.93 1.29
N VAL A 27 9.97 -4.99 2.61
CA VAL A 27 11.10 -5.23 3.55
C VAL A 27 11.06 -6.58 4.24
N ASP A 28 10.08 -7.42 3.94
CA ASP A 28 10.01 -8.77 4.46
C ASP A 28 9.57 -9.83 3.43
N SER A 29 9.75 -11.07 3.84
CA SER A 29 9.41 -12.27 3.08
C SER A 29 8.10 -12.91 3.55
N HIS A 30 7.28 -12.20 4.33
CA HIS A 30 6.05 -12.71 4.91
C HIS A 30 4.82 -12.03 4.33
N ARG A 31 3.81 -12.83 4.03
CA ARG A 31 2.43 -12.37 3.90
C ARG A 31 1.81 -12.44 5.29
N TRP A 32 1.46 -11.29 5.86
CA TRP A 32 0.97 -11.18 7.22
C TRP A 32 -0.50 -11.55 7.35
N LYS A 33 -0.90 -11.90 8.57
CA LYS A 33 -2.31 -11.99 8.98
C LYS A 33 -2.45 -11.41 10.38
N TYR A 34 -3.61 -10.85 10.69
CA TYR A 34 -3.93 -10.36 12.03
C TYR A 34 -4.79 -11.39 12.74
N VAL A 35 -4.32 -11.92 13.86
CA VAL A 35 -4.98 -12.98 14.63
C VAL A 35 -4.85 -12.65 16.11
N ASN A 36 -5.96 -12.71 16.84
CA ASN A 36 -5.99 -12.50 18.29
C ASN A 36 -5.32 -11.19 18.76
N GLY A 37 -5.46 -10.11 17.98
CA GLY A 37 -4.88 -8.82 18.31
C GLY A 37 -3.41 -8.63 17.90
N GLU A 38 -2.83 -9.59 17.18
CA GLU A 38 -1.42 -9.55 16.79
C GLU A 38 -1.19 -9.79 15.30
N TRP A 39 -0.18 -9.13 14.75
CA TRP A 39 0.33 -9.42 13.42
C TRP A 39 1.26 -10.63 13.48
N VAL A 40 0.92 -11.67 12.73
CA VAL A 40 1.71 -12.90 12.64
C VAL A 40 1.99 -13.27 11.18
N ALA A 41 3.07 -14.00 10.93
CA ALA A 41 3.37 -14.54 9.61
C ALA A 41 2.28 -15.55 9.19
N GLY A 42 1.63 -15.29 8.05
CA GLY A 42 0.55 -16.13 7.50
C GLY A 42 0.97 -16.97 6.29
N GLY A 43 2.12 -16.67 5.68
CA GLY A 43 2.66 -17.37 4.53
C GLY A 43 3.85 -16.63 3.93
N LYS A 44 4.33 -17.10 2.77
CA LYS A 44 5.40 -16.44 2.01
C LYS A 44 4.87 -15.18 1.33
N ALA A 45 5.67 -14.13 1.32
CA ALA A 45 5.37 -12.91 0.58
C ALA A 45 5.28 -13.17 -0.94
N GLU A 46 4.34 -12.48 -1.57
CA GLU A 46 4.23 -12.34 -3.01
C GLU A 46 5.36 -11.42 -3.53
N ALA A 47 5.68 -11.54 -4.82
CA ALA A 47 6.64 -10.64 -5.45
C ALA A 47 6.11 -9.19 -5.44
N PRO A 48 6.96 -8.19 -5.14
CA PRO A 48 6.51 -6.80 -5.12
C PRO A 48 6.02 -6.37 -6.51
N PRO A 49 4.95 -5.54 -6.59
CA PRO A 49 4.50 -4.97 -7.87
C PRO A 49 5.59 -4.15 -8.56
N PRO A 50 5.55 -4.01 -9.90
CA PRO A 50 6.49 -3.14 -10.62
C PRO A 50 6.26 -1.66 -10.26
N ASN A 51 7.31 -0.84 -10.36
CA ASN A 51 7.31 0.61 -10.16
C ASN A 51 6.84 1.07 -8.76
N PRO A 52 7.60 0.78 -7.69
CA PRO A 52 7.29 1.24 -6.34
C PRO A 52 7.54 2.75 -6.11
N ILE A 53 7.85 3.52 -7.16
CA ILE A 53 8.40 4.87 -7.10
C ILE A 53 7.35 5.92 -7.48
N TYR A 54 7.12 6.86 -6.57
CA TYR A 54 6.37 8.08 -6.80
C TYR A 54 7.33 9.25 -7.03
N TYR A 55 7.15 9.97 -8.14
CA TYR A 55 7.90 11.20 -8.42
C TYR A 55 7.22 12.40 -7.76
N HIS A 56 7.98 13.19 -6.99
CA HIS A 56 7.43 14.42 -6.42
C HIS A 56 7.05 15.38 -7.55
N PRO A 57 5.84 15.97 -7.55
CA PRO A 57 5.32 16.75 -8.68
C PRO A 57 6.08 18.05 -8.97
N GLU A 58 6.91 18.49 -8.03
CA GLU A 58 7.79 19.67 -8.21
C GLU A 58 9.16 19.30 -8.79
N SER A 59 9.42 18.02 -9.08
CA SER A 59 10.65 17.57 -9.73
C SER A 59 10.62 17.81 -11.25
N PRO A 60 11.77 18.15 -11.87
CA PRO A 60 13.02 18.56 -11.22
C PRO A 60 12.94 19.97 -10.65
N ASN A 61 13.69 20.25 -9.59
CA ASN A 61 13.83 21.61 -9.06
C ASN A 61 15.23 21.88 -8.49
N PHE A 62 15.54 23.15 -8.27
CA PHE A 62 16.81 23.59 -7.70
C PHE A 62 16.97 23.15 -6.24
N GLY A 63 18.21 22.93 -5.80
CA GLY A 63 18.49 22.63 -4.39
C GLY A 63 17.97 23.70 -3.44
N GLN A 64 18.00 24.98 -3.85
CA GLN A 64 17.42 26.08 -3.08
C GLN A 64 15.92 25.92 -2.84
N HIS A 65 15.18 25.43 -3.84
CA HIS A 65 13.74 25.16 -3.71
C HIS A 65 13.48 24.06 -2.68
N TRP A 66 14.20 22.94 -2.80
CA TRP A 66 14.03 21.78 -1.91
C TRP A 66 14.41 22.03 -0.46
N MET A 67 15.32 22.97 -0.20
CA MET A 67 15.74 23.35 1.16
C MET A 67 14.88 24.45 1.78
N LYS A 68 13.96 25.06 1.03
CA LYS A 68 13.16 26.20 1.51
C LYS A 68 12.12 25.80 2.57
N GLU A 69 11.46 24.67 2.37
CA GLU A 69 10.39 24.16 3.24
C GLU A 69 10.35 22.63 3.23
N PRO A 70 9.70 21.98 4.21
CA PRO A 70 9.59 20.53 4.22
C PRO A 70 8.91 19.96 2.98
N ILE A 71 9.58 19.01 2.33
CA ILE A 71 9.10 18.29 1.15
C ILE A 71 7.99 17.33 1.59
N SER A 72 6.81 17.44 0.97
CA SER A 72 5.59 16.76 1.42
C SER A 72 5.03 15.83 0.35
N PHE A 73 4.97 14.53 0.64
CA PHE A 73 4.39 13.53 -0.28
C PHE A 73 2.87 13.35 -0.09
N ALA A 74 2.15 14.40 0.32
CA ALA A 74 0.71 14.33 0.63
C ALA A 74 -0.16 13.83 -0.53
N LYS A 75 0.27 14.05 -1.78
CA LYS A 75 -0.46 13.69 -3.00
C LYS A 75 -0.29 12.23 -3.42
N VAL A 76 0.60 11.46 -2.78
CA VAL A 76 0.80 10.04 -3.10
C VAL A 76 -0.46 9.23 -2.78
N LYS A 77 -0.86 8.39 -3.74
CA LYS A 77 -2.00 7.47 -3.63
C LYS A 77 -1.50 6.04 -3.74
N LEU A 78 -1.95 5.21 -2.81
CA LEU A 78 -1.68 3.77 -2.79
C LEU A 78 -2.89 3.03 -3.34
N THR A 79 -2.66 1.96 -4.10
CA THR A 79 -3.70 1.11 -4.69
C THR A 79 -3.33 -0.36 -4.56
N ASN A 80 -4.33 -1.24 -4.65
CA ASN A 80 -4.13 -2.69 -4.77
C ASN A 80 -4.44 -3.20 -6.19
N LYS A 81 -4.57 -2.31 -7.18
CA LYS A 81 -4.86 -2.64 -8.58
C LYS A 81 -3.83 -2.03 -9.53
N THR A 82 -3.43 -2.80 -10.55
CA THR A 82 -2.68 -2.29 -11.70
C THR A 82 -3.59 -1.46 -12.60
N ASN A 83 -3.60 -0.14 -12.43
CA ASN A 83 -4.50 0.74 -13.19
C ASN A 83 -3.79 1.89 -13.94
N GLY A 84 -2.46 2.00 -13.87
CA GLY A 84 -1.67 2.95 -14.68
C GLY A 84 -1.84 4.44 -14.34
N ASN A 85 -2.68 4.80 -13.38
CA ASN A 85 -3.09 6.19 -13.11
C ASN A 85 -2.11 6.98 -12.22
N GLY A 86 -0.81 6.68 -12.26
CA GLY A 86 0.20 7.30 -11.38
C GLY A 86 0.02 6.99 -9.89
N GLN A 87 -0.76 5.95 -9.55
CA GLN A 87 -0.91 5.43 -8.19
C GLN A 87 0.16 4.35 -7.94
N ILE A 88 0.63 4.25 -6.70
CA ILE A 88 1.59 3.20 -6.33
C ILE A 88 0.84 1.94 -5.92
N MET A 89 1.06 0.87 -6.66
CA MET A 89 0.48 -0.43 -6.33
C MET A 89 1.28 -1.11 -5.24
N LEU A 90 0.60 -1.59 -4.20
CA LEU A 90 1.16 -2.42 -3.15
C LEU A 90 0.35 -3.71 -3.01
N ASN A 91 1.03 -4.80 -2.66
CA ASN A 91 0.35 -6.02 -2.27
C ASN A 91 -0.23 -5.83 -0.86
N SER A 92 -1.50 -6.19 -0.69
CA SER A 92 -2.11 -6.16 0.64
C SER A 92 -1.47 -7.23 1.53
N LEU A 93 -1.44 -6.97 2.84
CA LEU A 93 -0.85 -7.82 3.87
C LEU A 93 0.68 -8.02 3.77
N HIS A 94 1.36 -7.08 3.12
CA HIS A 94 2.82 -7.06 3.02
C HIS A 94 3.38 -5.82 3.72
N LYS A 95 4.59 -5.94 4.27
CA LYS A 95 5.24 -4.84 4.99
C LYS A 95 6.14 -4.03 4.05
N TYR A 96 5.97 -2.72 4.12
CA TYR A 96 6.70 -1.76 3.29
C TYR A 96 7.44 -0.74 4.14
N GLU A 97 8.59 -0.30 3.65
CA GLU A 97 9.35 0.85 4.14
C GLU A 97 9.36 1.95 3.08
N PRO A 98 8.79 3.12 3.39
CA PRO A 98 9.01 4.32 2.60
C PRO A 98 10.48 4.74 2.59
N ARG A 99 11.01 5.02 1.40
CA ARG A 99 12.38 5.49 1.18
C ARG A 99 12.38 6.72 0.28
N VAL A 100 12.98 7.80 0.73
CA VAL A 100 13.11 9.02 -0.09
C VAL A 100 14.40 8.95 -0.89
N HIS A 101 14.31 9.22 -2.18
CA HIS A 101 15.46 9.32 -3.07
C HIS A 101 15.63 10.74 -3.55
N LEU A 102 16.86 11.22 -3.53
CA LEU A 102 17.29 12.48 -4.11
C LEU A 102 18.28 12.19 -5.23
N VAL A 103 17.98 12.63 -6.43
CA VAL A 103 18.82 12.39 -7.60
C VAL A 103 19.36 13.71 -8.11
N HIS A 104 20.68 13.89 -8.02
CA HIS A 104 21.36 15.06 -8.55
C HIS A 104 21.43 14.97 -10.08
N LEU A 105 20.87 15.97 -10.76
CA LEU A 105 20.89 16.07 -12.21
C LEU A 105 22.15 16.79 -12.65
N VAL A 106 23.02 16.04 -13.31
CA VAL A 106 24.26 16.53 -13.90
C VAL A 106 23.98 17.05 -15.32
N SER A 107 24.53 18.21 -15.64
CA SER A 107 24.41 18.85 -16.96
C SER A 107 25.47 18.34 -17.94
N ASP A 108 26.63 17.90 -17.43
CA ASP A 108 27.71 17.31 -18.24
C ASP A 108 27.55 15.78 -18.29
N GLN A 109 27.57 15.21 -19.49
CA GLN A 109 27.49 13.76 -19.70
C GLN A 109 28.68 12.99 -19.12
N ARG A 110 29.77 13.69 -18.78
CA ARG A 110 30.95 13.08 -18.14
C ARG A 110 30.76 12.85 -16.65
N ASP A 111 29.81 13.55 -16.01
CA ASP A 111 29.52 13.36 -14.60
C ASP A 111 28.51 12.23 -14.39
N GLN A 112 28.74 11.41 -13.36
CA GLN A 112 27.80 10.36 -12.99
C GLN A 112 26.63 10.95 -12.20
N GLN A 113 25.42 10.54 -12.57
CA GLN A 113 24.21 10.83 -11.80
C GLN A 113 24.35 10.26 -10.38
N LYS A 114 24.31 11.14 -9.38
CA LYS A 114 24.38 10.73 -7.96
C LYS A 114 22.98 10.52 -7.42
N VAL A 115 22.75 9.35 -6.84
CA VAL A 115 21.49 8.98 -6.17
C VAL A 115 21.75 8.82 -4.67
N TYR A 116 21.06 9.62 -3.87
CA TYR A 116 21.07 9.52 -2.41
C TYR A 116 19.74 8.91 -1.96
N SER A 117 19.80 7.92 -1.06
CA SER A 117 18.63 7.16 -0.61
C SER A 117 18.53 7.19 0.91
N PHE A 118 17.37 7.56 1.42
CA PHE A 118 17.11 7.79 2.84
C PHE A 118 15.96 6.90 3.30
N PRO A 119 16.23 5.75 3.95
CA PRO A 119 15.20 4.94 4.58
C PRO A 119 14.74 5.56 5.91
N PHE A 120 13.46 5.39 6.23
CA PHE A 120 12.88 5.82 7.51
C PHE A 120 12.17 4.64 8.18
N PRO A 121 12.88 3.80 8.96
CA PRO A 121 12.32 2.57 9.53
C PRO A 121 11.06 2.79 10.39
N GLU A 122 10.96 3.94 11.06
CA GLU A 122 9.80 4.36 11.85
C GLU A 122 8.53 4.59 11.01
N THR A 123 8.67 4.67 9.68
CA THR A 123 7.56 4.84 8.74
C THR A 123 7.10 3.52 8.11
N GLN A 124 7.65 2.38 8.55
CA GLN A 124 7.22 1.07 8.09
C GLN A 124 5.74 0.79 8.39
N PHE A 125 5.05 0.13 7.47
CA PHE A 125 3.64 -0.23 7.64
C PHE A 125 3.28 -1.52 6.90
N ILE A 126 2.18 -2.15 7.29
CA ILE A 126 1.56 -3.25 6.54
C ILE A 126 0.43 -2.67 5.70
N ALA A 127 0.46 -2.88 4.38
CA ALA A 127 -0.61 -2.45 3.50
C ALA A 127 -1.88 -3.27 3.77
N VAL A 128 -3.04 -2.64 3.89
CA VAL A 128 -4.31 -3.32 4.16
C VAL A 128 -5.45 -2.70 3.35
N THR A 129 -6.47 -3.50 3.03
CA THR A 129 -7.72 -3.03 2.42
C THR A 129 -8.73 -2.55 3.45
N ALA A 130 -8.60 -3.02 4.70
CA ALA A 130 -9.36 -2.59 5.86
C ALA A 130 -8.47 -2.66 7.11
N TYR A 131 -8.63 -1.71 8.03
CA TYR A 131 -7.88 -1.72 9.29
C TYR A 131 -8.18 -3.00 10.08
N GLN A 132 -7.13 -3.57 10.67
CA GLN A 132 -7.21 -4.81 11.47
C GLN A 132 -7.08 -4.51 12.97
N ASN A 133 -6.20 -3.57 13.34
CA ASN A 133 -6.01 -3.13 14.72
C ASN A 133 -6.85 -1.86 14.98
N GLU A 134 -7.78 -1.94 15.95
CA GLU A 134 -8.65 -0.84 16.34
C GLU A 134 -7.91 0.34 17.00
N GLU A 135 -6.77 0.11 17.63
CA GLU A 135 -5.92 1.18 18.17
C GLU A 135 -5.39 2.06 17.03
N VAL A 136 -4.97 1.43 15.93
CA VAL A 136 -4.56 2.16 14.72
C VAL A 136 -5.74 2.93 14.17
N THR A 137 -6.92 2.32 14.06
CA THR A 137 -8.14 3.03 13.61
C THR A 137 -8.43 4.25 14.48
N SER A 138 -8.34 4.11 15.80
CA SER A 138 -8.55 5.19 16.78
C SER A 138 -7.54 6.32 16.59
N LEU A 139 -6.25 5.99 16.38
CA LEU A 139 -5.21 6.98 16.06
C LEU A 139 -5.49 7.68 14.72
N LYS A 140 -5.93 6.96 13.69
CA LYS A 140 -6.29 7.57 12.39
C LYS A 140 -7.47 8.52 12.55
N ILE A 141 -8.51 8.13 13.28
CA ILE A 141 -9.67 8.98 13.55
C ILE A 141 -9.25 10.23 14.33
N LYS A 142 -8.44 10.07 15.37
CA LYS A 142 -7.96 11.17 16.22
C LYS A 142 -7.12 12.21 15.47
N TYR A 143 -6.19 11.76 14.64
CA TYR A 143 -5.16 12.65 14.08
C TYR A 143 -5.37 13.03 12.62
N ASN A 144 -6.19 12.31 11.86
CA ASN A 144 -6.47 12.66 10.46
C ASN A 144 -7.64 13.66 10.39
N PRO A 145 -7.42 14.91 9.93
CA PRO A 145 -8.49 15.91 9.87
C PRO A 145 -9.68 15.48 9.00
N PHE A 146 -9.44 14.64 7.99
CA PHE A 146 -10.50 14.10 7.12
C PHE A 146 -11.37 13.01 7.77
N ALA A 147 -10.99 12.52 8.97
CA ALA A 147 -11.74 11.53 9.73
C ALA A 147 -12.51 12.14 10.92
N LYS A 148 -12.51 13.48 11.05
CA LYS A 148 -13.09 14.19 12.20
C LYS A 148 -14.57 13.87 12.46
N ALA A 149 -15.35 13.58 11.42
CA ALA A 149 -16.77 13.20 11.57
C ALA A 149 -16.99 11.98 12.49
N PHE A 150 -16.03 11.05 12.56
CA PHE A 150 -16.09 9.90 13.46
C PHE A 150 -15.74 10.25 14.92
N LEU A 151 -14.94 11.31 15.14
CA LEU A 151 -14.70 11.86 16.48
C LEU A 151 -15.97 12.51 17.02
N ASP A 152 -16.56 13.40 16.22
CA ASP A 152 -17.75 14.17 16.62
C ASP A 152 -18.94 13.25 16.94
N ALA A 153 -19.04 12.07 16.31
CA ALA A 153 -20.06 11.08 16.62
C ALA A 153 -19.84 10.38 17.97
N LYS A 154 -18.57 10.13 18.36
CA LYS A 154 -18.22 9.47 19.63
C LYS A 154 -18.33 10.42 20.82
N GLU A 155 -18.15 11.72 20.60
CA GLU A 155 -18.25 12.75 21.64
C GLU A 155 -19.68 13.26 21.87
N ARG A 156 -20.67 12.83 21.06
CA ARG A 156 -22.08 13.14 21.33
C ARG A 156 -22.54 12.38 22.57
N PRO A 157 -23.02 13.05 23.63
CA PRO A 157 -23.62 12.37 24.76
C PRO A 157 -24.95 11.73 24.33
N ASP A 158 -25.15 10.45 24.66
CA ASP A 158 -26.40 9.69 24.43
C ASP A 158 -27.64 10.29 25.12
N SER A 159 -27.49 11.38 25.88
CA SER A 159 -28.48 11.90 26.82
C SER A 159 -29.51 12.88 26.25
N VAL A 160 -29.54 13.16 24.93
CA VAL A 160 -30.50 14.13 24.36
C VAL A 160 -31.76 13.48 23.77
N TYR A 161 -31.83 12.15 23.64
CA TYR A 161 -33.04 11.47 23.11
C TYR A 161 -33.62 10.36 23.98
N ALA A 162 -33.19 10.19 25.22
CA ALA A 162 -33.78 9.19 26.13
C ALA A 162 -35.13 9.60 26.74
N ARG A 163 -35.76 10.69 26.29
CA ARG A 163 -37.02 11.16 26.87
C ARG A 163 -37.97 11.78 25.85
N GLU A 164 -38.45 10.95 24.92
CA GLU A 164 -39.89 10.79 24.61
C GLU A 164 -40.06 9.90 23.37
N ASN A 165 -41.03 8.98 23.46
CA ASN A 165 -41.52 8.03 22.46
C ASN A 165 -40.74 6.73 22.22
N SER A 166 -41.13 5.73 23.02
CA SER A 166 -41.42 4.38 22.52
C SER A 166 -42.32 4.43 21.28
N THR A 167 -41.79 4.10 20.11
CA THR A 167 -42.34 3.14 19.12
C THR A 167 -41.48 3.22 17.85
N TYR A 168 -41.33 2.08 17.17
CA TYR A 168 -40.53 1.85 15.96
C TYR A 168 -39.04 1.56 16.19
N GLY A 169 -38.78 0.28 16.41
CA GLY A 169 -37.46 -0.31 16.23
C GLY A 169 -37.04 -0.36 14.76
N TRP A 170 -35.78 -0.79 14.60
CA TRP A 170 -35.04 -1.06 13.37
C TRP A 170 -34.32 0.15 12.78
N LEU A 171 -33.04 0.31 13.15
CA LEU A 171 -31.88 0.45 12.25
C LEU A 171 -30.59 0.43 13.11
N ASN A 172 -30.28 -0.73 13.70
CA ASN A 172 -28.93 -0.98 14.19
C ASN A 172 -28.03 -1.27 12.99
N PHE A 173 -27.33 -0.26 12.48
CA PHE A 173 -26.26 -0.46 11.50
C PHE A 173 -25.02 -0.98 12.24
N HIS A 174 -24.90 -2.31 12.32
CA HIS A 174 -23.60 -2.95 12.51
C HIS A 174 -22.83 -2.92 11.18
N PRO A 175 -21.58 -2.43 11.13
CA PRO A 175 -20.73 -2.71 9.98
C PRO A 175 -20.29 -4.17 10.08
N SER A 176 -20.99 -5.05 9.38
CA SER A 176 -20.54 -6.43 9.17
C SER A 176 -19.32 -6.40 8.25
N TYR A 177 -18.14 -6.60 8.80
CA TYR A 177 -16.94 -6.90 8.03
C TYR A 177 -17.15 -8.27 7.37
N ALA A 178 -17.42 -8.26 6.06
CA ALA A 178 -17.57 -9.47 5.29
C ALA A 178 -16.23 -10.22 5.23
N THR A 179 -16.14 -11.33 5.95
CA THR A 179 -15.13 -12.36 5.75
C THR A 179 -15.38 -12.98 4.38
N ALA A 180 -14.54 -12.65 3.39
CA ALA A 180 -14.58 -13.31 2.09
C ALA A 180 -14.01 -14.74 2.25
N GLN A 181 -14.90 -15.71 2.50
CA GLN A 181 -14.63 -17.12 2.23
C GLN A 181 -15.48 -17.53 1.03
N SER A 182 -14.84 -17.70 -0.12
CA SER A 182 -15.46 -18.37 -1.27
C SER A 182 -15.30 -19.88 -1.09
N PRO A 183 -16.36 -20.70 -1.19
CA PRO A 183 -16.20 -22.13 -1.33
C PRO A 183 -15.85 -22.46 -2.79
N LEU A 184 -14.82 -23.28 -2.99
CA LEU A 184 -14.55 -23.97 -4.27
C LEU A 184 -15.66 -25.00 -4.52
N PRO A 185 -16.21 -25.13 -5.74
CA PRO A 185 -17.03 -26.28 -6.08
C PRO A 185 -16.14 -27.49 -6.39
N THR A 186 -16.39 -28.57 -5.65
CA THR A 186 -15.97 -29.95 -5.94
C THR A 186 -16.40 -30.38 -7.34
N ALA A 187 -15.46 -30.83 -8.15
CA ALA A 187 -15.73 -31.63 -9.35
C ALA A 187 -15.21 -33.05 -9.10
N GLU A 188 -16.12 -34.00 -9.26
CA GLU A 188 -15.94 -35.42 -8.99
C GLU A 188 -14.91 -36.08 -9.89
N ARG A 189 -14.23 -37.05 -9.28
CA ARG A 189 -13.37 -38.05 -9.90
C ARG A 189 -14.24 -39.17 -10.45
N PHE A 190 -14.23 -39.39 -11.77
CA PHE A 190 -14.53 -40.70 -12.35
C PHE A 190 -13.29 -41.28 -13.03
N GLN A 191 -12.95 -42.49 -12.63
CA GLN A 191 -11.84 -43.32 -13.12
C GLN A 191 -12.36 -44.39 -14.09
N HIS A 192 -11.55 -44.63 -15.15
CA HIS A 192 -11.41 -45.85 -15.96
C HIS A 192 -12.63 -46.37 -16.76
N THR A 193 -12.50 -46.69 -18.06
CA THR A 193 -12.04 -48.03 -18.50
C THR A 193 -11.53 -48.02 -19.96
N THR A 194 -10.56 -48.90 -20.19
CA THR A 194 -9.79 -49.29 -21.39
C THR A 194 -10.59 -49.74 -22.63
N LEU A 195 -10.02 -49.56 -23.84
CA LEU A 195 -9.46 -50.65 -24.69
C LEU A 195 -8.99 -50.19 -26.09
N ARG A 196 -7.71 -50.51 -26.38
CA ARG A 196 -7.12 -51.10 -27.61
C ARG A 196 -7.08 -50.37 -28.98
N THR A 197 -5.82 -50.07 -29.35
CA THR A 197 -5.08 -50.43 -30.60
C THR A 197 -5.55 -49.91 -31.96
N ASN A 198 -4.70 -49.13 -32.64
CA ASN A 198 -3.81 -49.68 -33.69
C ASN A 198 -2.74 -48.68 -34.16
N ARG A 199 -1.61 -49.28 -34.58
CA ARG A 199 -0.36 -48.74 -35.18
C ARG A 199 -0.61 -47.64 -36.23
N VAL A 200 0.32 -46.71 -36.52
CA VAL A 200 1.59 -46.90 -37.27
C VAL A 200 2.57 -45.74 -37.02
N THR A 201 3.85 -46.07 -36.82
CA THR A 201 5.08 -45.24 -36.97
C THR A 201 5.86 -45.75 -38.20
N PRO A 202 7.01 -45.19 -38.63
CA PRO A 202 7.46 -43.79 -38.79
C PRO A 202 8.20 -43.56 -40.15
N TYR A 203 8.59 -42.32 -40.49
CA TYR A 203 9.77 -41.96 -41.31
C TYR A 203 10.22 -40.56 -40.81
N SER A 204 11.37 -40.36 -40.14
CA SER A 204 12.80 -40.36 -40.55
C SER A 204 13.30 -39.07 -41.22
N THR A 205 14.05 -38.28 -40.42
CA THR A 205 15.39 -37.71 -40.69
C THR A 205 15.61 -36.55 -41.68
N GLN A 206 16.14 -35.45 -41.12
CA GLN A 206 17.14 -34.45 -41.61
C GLN A 206 17.04 -33.90 -43.05
N ARG A 207 17.04 -32.57 -43.19
CA ARG A 207 18.22 -31.68 -43.14
C ARG A 207 17.78 -30.25 -42.83
#